data_AF-R5N3J5-F1
#
_entry.id   AF-R5N3J5-F1
#
_cell.length_a   1.000
_cell.length_b   1.000
_cell.length_c   1.000
_cell.angle_alpha   90.00
_cell.angle_beta   90.00
_cell.angle_gamma   90.00
#
_symmetry.space_group_name_H-M   'P 1'
#
loop_
_entity.id
_entity.type
_entity.pdbx_description
1 polymer ?
#
loop_
_entity_poly.entity_id
_entity_poly.type
_entity_poly.pdbx_seq_one_letter_code
_entity_poly.pdbx_strand_id
1 'polypeptide(L)'
;MGNLVAIVGRPNVGKSTLFNRLTKTRQAIVNEQAGTPRDRQYGKSEWLGKEFSVVDTGGWVVNSDDVFEGEIRKQVVLAMDEADVILFVVDVTNGVTDLDMQVASILRRSKTPVIMVANKTDNNDLQYNAAEFYSLGLGDPYCISALSGSGTGDLLDLIVSKFKKDSDEILDEEIPRFAVVGRPNAGKSSIINAFIGEERNIVTDIAGTTRDSIYTRYDKFGFDFYLVDTAGIRKKNKVSEDLEYYSVVRSIRSIENSDVCILMLDATRGIEGQDLNIFSLIQRNQKGLVVVVNKWDLVEEKTTKVMKNYEEAIRNRFAPFTDFPIIFASALTKQRIFKVLEAAKEVYHARTTKIPTARLNEELLPLIEAYPPPSNKGKYIKIKYITQLPNTQVPSFVFFANLPQYVKEPYKRFLENQIRERWKLSGTPINIFIRQK
;
A
#
# COMPACT_ATOMS: atom_id res chain seq x y z
N MET A 1 12.38 -6.32 2.11
CA MET A 1 11.47 -5.65 1.14
C MET A 1 10.12 -6.33 1.21
N GLY A 2 8.99 -5.63 1.02
CA GLY A 2 7.70 -6.31 0.89
C GLY A 2 7.66 -7.16 -0.40
N ASN A 3 7.55 -8.49 -0.29
CA ASN A 3 7.48 -9.37 -1.45
C ASN A 3 6.13 -9.17 -2.17
N LEU A 4 6.14 -9.19 -3.50
CA LEU A 4 4.94 -9.10 -4.34
C LEU A 4 4.72 -10.41 -5.11
N VAL A 5 3.51 -10.96 -4.99
CA VAL A 5 3.06 -12.15 -5.71
C VAL A 5 2.01 -11.75 -6.74
N ALA A 6 2.29 -11.96 -8.03
CA ALA A 6 1.35 -11.66 -9.10
C ALA A 6 0.62 -12.91 -9.57
N ILE A 7 -0.71 -12.85 -9.70
CA ILE A 7 -1.54 -13.92 -10.23
C ILE A 7 -1.87 -13.60 -11.69
N VAL A 8 -1.37 -14.44 -12.61
CA VAL A 8 -1.55 -14.30 -14.06
C VAL A 8 -2.19 -15.56 -14.64
N GLY A 9 -2.81 -15.42 -15.80
CA GLY A 9 -3.49 -16.51 -16.51
C GLY A 9 -4.69 -16.01 -17.28
N ARG A 10 -5.22 -16.82 -18.21
CA ARG A 10 -6.40 -16.45 -19.02
C ARG A 10 -7.66 -16.22 -18.15
N PRO A 11 -8.75 -15.63 -18.65
CA PRO A 11 -9.97 -15.48 -17.86
C PRO A 11 -10.54 -16.83 -17.40
N ASN A 12 -11.34 -16.78 -16.33
CA ASN A 12 -12.12 -17.91 -15.81
C ASN A 12 -11.32 -19.13 -15.29
N VAL A 13 -10.00 -19.03 -15.19
CA VAL A 13 -9.13 -20.04 -14.52
C VAL A 13 -9.20 -20.00 -12.99
N GLY A 14 -9.91 -19.04 -12.40
CA GLY A 14 -10.09 -18.91 -10.95
C GLY A 14 -9.07 -18.00 -10.24
N LYS A 15 -8.42 -17.07 -10.96
CA LYS A 15 -7.49 -16.08 -10.39
C LYS A 15 -8.06 -15.32 -9.19
N SER A 16 -9.25 -14.73 -9.32
CA SER A 16 -9.87 -13.95 -8.25
C SER A 16 -10.32 -14.80 -7.06
N THR A 17 -10.67 -16.08 -7.31
CA THR A 17 -10.94 -17.04 -6.23
C THR A 17 -9.67 -17.36 -5.45
N LEU A 18 -8.55 -17.56 -6.15
CA LEU A 18 -7.24 -17.76 -5.53
C LEU A 18 -6.79 -16.51 -4.78
N PHE A 19 -6.91 -15.32 -5.38
CA PHE A 19 -6.62 -14.04 -4.72
C PHE A 19 -7.31 -13.93 -3.37
N ASN A 20 -8.64 -14.07 -3.34
CA ASN A 20 -9.43 -13.99 -2.11
C ASN A 20 -9.03 -15.04 -1.06
N ARG A 21 -8.62 -16.23 -1.52
CA ARG A 21 -8.12 -17.29 -0.64
C ARG A 21 -6.82 -16.86 0.04
N LEU A 22 -5.85 -16.39 -0.74
CA LEU A 22 -4.53 -16.00 -0.24
C LEU A 22 -4.62 -14.78 0.68
N THR A 23 -5.50 -13.82 0.40
CA THR A 23 -5.66 -12.59 1.19
C THR A 23 -6.60 -12.74 2.39
N LYS A 24 -7.22 -13.92 2.56
CA LYS A 24 -8.22 -14.21 3.61
C LYS A 24 -9.41 -13.23 3.61
N THR A 25 -9.68 -12.56 2.49
CA THR A 25 -10.80 -11.63 2.36
C THR A 25 -12.07 -12.37 1.98
N ARG A 26 -13.12 -12.27 2.82
CA ARG A 26 -14.48 -12.62 2.37
C ARG A 26 -15.04 -11.42 1.60
N GLN A 27 -15.37 -11.67 0.33
CA GLN A 27 -15.85 -10.69 -0.66
C GLN A 27 -14.73 -9.82 -1.23
N ALA A 28 -14.47 -9.99 -2.52
CA ALA A 28 -14.02 -8.88 -3.33
C ALA A 28 -15.01 -7.74 -3.07
N ILE A 29 -14.53 -6.59 -2.61
CA ILE A 29 -15.34 -5.37 -2.64
C ILE A 29 -15.53 -5.09 -4.12
N VAL A 30 -16.61 -5.61 -4.68
CA VAL A 30 -17.19 -5.12 -5.91
C VAL A 30 -17.80 -3.78 -5.52
N ASN A 31 -17.02 -2.71 -5.64
CA ASN A 31 -17.62 -1.38 -5.70
C ASN A 31 -18.31 -1.31 -7.06
N GLU A 32 -19.61 -1.61 -7.09
CA GLU A 32 -20.49 -1.38 -8.24
C GLU A 32 -20.79 0.13 -8.39
N GLN A 33 -19.76 0.97 -8.50
CA GLN A 33 -19.94 2.30 -9.08
C GLN A 33 -19.79 2.19 -10.59
N ALA A 34 -20.94 2.18 -11.27
CA ALA A 34 -21.03 2.25 -12.72
C ALA A 34 -20.15 3.40 -13.25
N GLY A 35 -19.13 3.06 -14.04
CA GLY A 35 -18.27 4.03 -14.73
C GLY A 35 -16.78 4.00 -14.35
N THR A 36 -16.33 3.12 -13.44
CA THR A 36 -14.88 2.90 -13.20
C THR A 36 -14.37 1.71 -14.00
N PRO A 37 -13.15 1.76 -14.56
CA PRO A 37 -12.51 0.57 -15.12
C PRO A 37 -12.48 -0.52 -14.03
N ARG A 38 -12.81 -1.78 -14.36
CA ARG A 38 -12.76 -2.89 -13.40
C ARG A 38 -11.32 -3.07 -12.92
N ASP A 39 -11.03 -2.51 -11.73
CA ASP A 39 -9.67 -2.35 -11.21
C ASP A 39 -9.03 -3.67 -10.74
N ARG A 40 -7.71 -3.77 -10.95
CA ARG A 40 -6.85 -4.85 -10.43
C ARG A 40 -6.93 -4.90 -8.91
N GLN A 41 -7.02 -6.10 -8.35
CA GLN A 41 -7.22 -6.29 -6.91
C GLN A 41 -5.87 -6.45 -6.21
N TYR A 42 -5.66 -5.66 -5.16
CA TYR A 42 -4.49 -5.73 -4.29
C TYR A 42 -4.91 -6.14 -2.88
N GLY A 43 -4.17 -7.07 -2.29
CA GLY A 43 -4.43 -7.53 -0.94
C GLY A 43 -3.16 -8.01 -0.27
N LYS A 44 -3.15 -7.99 1.06
CA LYS A 44 -2.04 -8.50 1.86
C LYS A 44 -2.30 -9.96 2.22
N SER A 45 -1.23 -10.74 2.27
CA SER A 45 -1.21 -12.09 2.79
C SER A 45 -0.08 -12.24 3.82
N GLU A 46 -0.27 -13.17 4.75
CA GLU A 46 0.72 -13.51 5.75
C GLU A 46 0.76 -15.04 5.88
N TRP A 47 1.96 -15.59 5.74
CA TRP A 47 2.21 -17.03 5.89
C TRP A 47 3.57 -17.26 6.56
N LEU A 48 3.60 -18.12 7.58
CA LEU A 48 4.80 -18.42 8.38
C LEU A 48 5.54 -17.17 8.89
N GLY A 49 4.78 -16.14 9.31
CA GLY A 49 5.33 -14.86 9.80
C GLY A 49 5.93 -13.96 8.73
N LYS A 50 5.81 -14.31 7.44
CA LYS A 50 6.22 -13.46 6.32
C LYS A 50 5.00 -12.79 5.70
N GLU A 51 5.00 -11.47 5.71
CA GLU A 51 4.01 -10.65 5.02
C GLU A 51 4.42 -10.42 3.56
N PHE A 52 3.44 -10.50 2.65
CA PHE A 52 3.63 -10.20 1.24
C PHE A 52 2.34 -9.69 0.61
N SER A 53 2.47 -8.96 -0.48
CA SER A 53 1.35 -8.42 -1.24
C SER A 53 0.99 -9.37 -2.38
N VAL A 54 -0.31 -9.50 -2.66
CA VAL A 54 -0.86 -10.28 -3.76
C VAL A 54 -1.55 -9.32 -4.71
N VAL A 55 -1.31 -9.47 -6.01
CA VAL A 55 -2.00 -8.72 -7.06
C VAL A 55 -2.70 -9.69 -8.03
N ASP A 56 -4.00 -9.51 -8.24
CA ASP A 56 -4.74 -10.13 -9.34
C ASP A 56 -4.71 -9.19 -10.54
N THR A 57 -4.09 -9.61 -11.64
CA THR A 57 -3.93 -8.74 -12.81
C THR A 57 -5.24 -8.46 -13.54
N GLY A 58 -6.35 -9.14 -13.21
CA GLY A 58 -7.73 -8.80 -13.62
C GLY A 58 -8.00 -8.85 -15.13
N GLY A 59 -9.04 -9.57 -15.56
CA GLY A 59 -9.39 -9.70 -16.99
C GLY A 59 -10.14 -8.48 -17.53
N TRP A 60 -9.50 -7.68 -18.38
CA TRP A 60 -10.24 -6.76 -19.26
C TRP A 60 -10.87 -7.58 -20.38
N VAL A 61 -12.21 -7.62 -20.41
CA VAL A 61 -12.95 -8.08 -21.58
C VAL A 61 -13.28 -6.84 -22.39
N VAL A 62 -12.47 -6.57 -23.40
CA VAL A 62 -12.85 -5.69 -24.50
C VAL A 62 -13.22 -6.62 -25.65
N ASN A 63 -14.45 -6.48 -26.16
CA ASN A 63 -15.00 -7.35 -27.20
C ASN A 63 -14.28 -7.14 -28.55
N SER A 64 -13.14 -7.80 -28.73
CA SER A 64 -12.47 -8.10 -30.00
C SER A 64 -11.22 -8.96 -29.72
N ASP A 65 -11.04 -10.06 -30.44
CA ASP A 65 -9.95 -11.04 -30.19
C ASP A 65 -8.54 -10.42 -30.26
N ASP A 66 -8.30 -9.45 -31.15
CA ASP A 66 -6.97 -8.82 -31.35
C ASP A 66 -6.54 -7.88 -30.21
N VAL A 67 -7.48 -7.11 -29.62
CA VAL A 67 -7.19 -6.21 -28.50
C VAL A 67 -6.98 -7.01 -27.21
N PHE A 68 -7.64 -8.16 -27.13
CA PHE A 68 -7.64 -9.03 -25.97
C PHE A 68 -6.26 -9.69 -25.73
N GLU A 69 -5.60 -10.17 -26.79
CA GLU A 69 -4.25 -10.73 -26.70
C GLU A 69 -3.19 -9.69 -26.30
N GLY A 70 -3.28 -8.48 -26.87
CA GLY A 70 -2.36 -7.38 -26.56
C GLY A 70 -2.38 -6.98 -25.08
N GLU A 71 -3.57 -6.92 -24.49
CA GLU A 71 -3.74 -6.57 -23.07
C GLU A 71 -3.28 -7.69 -22.14
N ILE A 72 -3.55 -8.96 -22.45
CA ILE A 72 -3.02 -10.10 -21.69
C ILE A 72 -1.49 -10.08 -21.68
N ARG A 73 -0.87 -9.86 -22.86
CA ARG A 73 0.59 -9.78 -22.98
C ARG A 73 1.16 -8.66 -22.11
N LYS A 74 0.56 -7.48 -22.12
CA LYS A 74 0.97 -6.37 -21.24
C LYS A 74 0.91 -6.81 -19.78
N GLN A 75 -0.18 -7.42 -19.32
CA GLN A 75 -0.32 -7.87 -17.92
C GLN A 75 0.78 -8.85 -17.49
N VAL A 76 1.12 -9.80 -18.36
CA VAL A 76 2.16 -10.80 -18.07
C VAL A 76 3.53 -10.16 -17.99
N VAL A 77 3.87 -9.26 -18.93
CA VAL A 77 5.15 -8.52 -18.90
C VAL A 77 5.26 -7.66 -17.63
N LEU A 78 4.16 -7.00 -17.24
CA LEU A 78 4.12 -6.21 -16.01
C LEU A 78 4.34 -7.06 -14.77
N ALA A 79 3.70 -8.23 -14.69
CA ALA A 79 3.93 -9.19 -13.62
C ALA A 79 5.39 -9.67 -13.57
N MET A 80 6.06 -9.79 -14.72
CA MET A 80 7.48 -10.16 -14.80
C MET A 80 8.41 -9.08 -14.27
N ASP A 81 8.14 -7.83 -14.57
CA ASP A 81 8.97 -6.70 -14.14
C ASP A 81 8.78 -6.36 -12.67
N GLU A 82 7.55 -6.54 -12.17
CA GLU A 82 7.18 -6.12 -10.83
C GLU A 82 7.23 -7.28 -9.84
N ALA A 83 6.64 -8.43 -10.08
CA ALA A 83 6.52 -9.45 -9.04
C ALA A 83 7.87 -10.05 -8.59
N ASP A 84 7.93 -10.49 -7.34
CA ASP A 84 9.00 -11.32 -6.80
C ASP A 84 8.73 -12.81 -7.07
N VAL A 85 7.44 -13.17 -7.19
CA VAL A 85 6.97 -14.51 -7.58
C VAL A 85 5.72 -14.36 -8.45
N ILE A 86 5.63 -15.14 -9.53
CA ILE A 86 4.48 -15.14 -10.44
C ILE A 86 3.74 -16.47 -10.30
N LEU A 87 2.44 -16.41 -10.03
CA LEU A 87 1.54 -17.56 -10.07
C LEU A 87 0.85 -17.60 -11.43
N PHE A 88 1.25 -18.53 -12.29
CA PHE A 88 0.59 -18.76 -13.57
C PHE A 88 -0.51 -19.80 -13.40
N VAL A 89 -1.75 -19.33 -13.31
CA VAL A 89 -2.92 -20.15 -13.03
C VAL A 89 -3.52 -20.69 -14.33
N VAL A 90 -3.62 -22.01 -14.40
CA VAL A 90 -4.26 -22.77 -15.48
C VAL A 90 -5.45 -23.55 -14.94
N ASP A 91 -6.34 -23.97 -15.83
CA ASP A 91 -7.61 -24.60 -15.48
C ASP A 91 -7.66 -26.04 -15.95
N VAL A 92 -7.60 -26.96 -14.98
CA VAL A 92 -7.53 -28.40 -15.24
C VAL A 92 -8.78 -28.95 -15.94
N THR A 93 -9.93 -28.31 -15.78
CA THR A 93 -11.17 -28.79 -16.43
C THR A 93 -11.17 -28.56 -17.94
N ASN A 94 -10.37 -27.61 -18.41
CA ASN A 94 -10.36 -27.15 -19.79
C ASN A 94 -9.08 -27.50 -20.55
N GLY A 95 -8.07 -28.08 -19.87
CA GLY A 95 -6.79 -28.41 -20.47
C GLY A 95 -5.98 -27.18 -20.93
N VAL A 96 -4.98 -27.42 -21.78
CA VAL A 96 -4.13 -26.37 -22.34
C VAL A 96 -4.86 -25.66 -23.48
N THR A 97 -4.81 -24.32 -23.48
CA THR A 97 -5.38 -23.49 -24.56
C THR A 97 -4.31 -22.64 -25.26
N ASP A 98 -4.63 -22.09 -26.42
CA ASP A 98 -3.73 -21.19 -27.16
C ASP A 98 -3.29 -19.98 -26.33
N LEU A 99 -4.21 -19.41 -25.54
CA LEU A 99 -3.90 -18.32 -24.62
C LEU A 99 -2.91 -18.74 -23.54
N ASP A 100 -3.03 -19.96 -23.02
CA ASP A 100 -2.08 -20.50 -22.03
C ASP A 100 -0.69 -20.69 -22.67
N MET A 101 -0.63 -21.18 -23.91
CA MET A 101 0.62 -21.30 -24.67
C MET A 101 1.28 -19.94 -24.92
N GLN A 102 0.51 -18.93 -25.30
CA GLN A 102 1.00 -17.56 -25.51
C GLN A 102 1.56 -16.97 -24.21
N VAL A 103 0.80 -17.04 -23.11
CA VAL A 103 1.24 -16.56 -21.79
C VAL A 103 2.51 -17.30 -21.34
N ALA A 104 2.53 -18.63 -21.49
CA ALA A 104 3.70 -19.43 -21.15
C ALA A 104 4.94 -19.04 -21.96
N SER A 105 4.76 -18.74 -23.26
CA SER A 105 5.87 -18.31 -24.13
C SER A 105 6.57 -17.03 -23.64
N ILE A 106 5.80 -16.11 -23.04
CA ILE A 106 6.29 -14.87 -22.46
C ILE A 106 6.97 -15.17 -21.13
N LEU A 107 6.29 -15.91 -20.24
CA LEU A 107 6.78 -16.26 -18.91
C LEU A 107 8.06 -17.09 -18.92
N ARG A 108 8.30 -17.93 -19.94
CA ARG A 108 9.56 -18.68 -20.10
C ARG A 108 10.79 -17.78 -20.20
N ARG A 109 10.62 -16.51 -20.59
CA ARG A 109 11.71 -15.51 -20.66
C ARG A 109 11.89 -14.74 -19.37
N SER A 110 11.07 -15.01 -18.36
CA SER A 110 11.11 -14.32 -17.07
C SER A 110 12.35 -14.71 -16.27
N LYS A 111 12.95 -13.71 -15.63
CA LYS A 111 13.96 -13.91 -14.58
C LYS A 111 13.33 -14.10 -13.20
N THR A 112 12.05 -13.73 -13.08
CA THR A 112 11.26 -13.86 -11.87
C THR A 112 10.73 -15.28 -11.75
N PRO A 113 10.82 -15.94 -10.57
CA PRO A 113 10.28 -17.27 -10.33
C PRO A 113 8.81 -17.38 -10.74
N VAL A 114 8.50 -18.34 -11.62
CA VAL A 114 7.14 -18.68 -12.04
C VAL A 114 6.75 -20.00 -11.38
N ILE A 115 5.58 -20.02 -10.73
CA ILE A 115 4.95 -21.22 -10.21
C ILE A 115 3.71 -21.49 -11.07
N MET A 116 3.68 -22.64 -11.73
CA MET A 116 2.52 -23.07 -12.49
C MET A 116 1.48 -23.64 -11.53
N VAL A 117 0.27 -23.10 -11.54
CA VAL A 117 -0.80 -23.43 -10.60
C VAL A 117 -1.97 -24.04 -11.37
N ALA A 118 -2.10 -25.36 -11.28
CA ALA A 118 -3.19 -26.12 -11.86
C ALA A 118 -4.42 -26.09 -10.94
N ASN A 119 -5.34 -25.16 -11.22
CA ASN A 119 -6.50 -24.91 -10.38
C ASN A 119 -7.71 -25.79 -10.76
N LYS A 120 -8.70 -25.85 -9.87
CA LYS A 120 -9.91 -26.69 -9.96
C LYS A 120 -9.64 -28.19 -9.89
N THR A 121 -8.61 -28.60 -9.14
CA THR A 121 -8.33 -30.01 -8.83
C THR A 121 -9.15 -30.46 -7.61
N ASP A 122 -10.47 -30.51 -7.78
CA ASP A 122 -11.41 -30.80 -6.68
C ASP A 122 -11.43 -32.29 -6.27
N ASN A 123 -10.85 -33.18 -7.09
CA ASN A 123 -10.72 -34.61 -6.81
C ASN A 123 -9.39 -35.16 -7.36
N ASN A 124 -9.03 -36.39 -6.95
CA ASN A 124 -7.77 -37.04 -7.36
C ASN A 124 -7.72 -37.33 -8.86
N ASP A 125 -8.86 -37.62 -9.50
CA ASP A 125 -8.90 -37.92 -10.94
C ASP A 125 -8.47 -36.71 -11.78
N LEU A 126 -8.91 -35.50 -11.39
CA LEU A 126 -8.51 -34.25 -12.02
C LEU A 126 -7.03 -33.94 -11.82
N GLN A 127 -6.38 -34.39 -10.75
CA GLN A 127 -4.94 -34.18 -10.57
C GLN A 127 -4.12 -34.87 -11.68
N TYR A 128 -4.57 -36.03 -12.19
CA TYR A 128 -3.89 -36.70 -13.30
C TYR A 128 -3.94 -35.89 -14.60
N ASN A 129 -5.01 -35.12 -14.82
CA ASN A 129 -5.13 -34.24 -15.98
C ASN A 129 -4.13 -33.07 -15.94
N ALA A 130 -3.54 -32.76 -14.78
CA ALA A 130 -2.55 -31.71 -14.69
C ALA A 130 -1.28 -32.03 -15.51
N ALA A 131 -1.02 -33.30 -15.84
CA ALA A 131 0.14 -33.72 -16.62
C ALA A 131 0.21 -33.06 -18.01
N GLU A 132 -0.91 -32.66 -18.61
CA GLU A 132 -0.91 -31.97 -19.91
C GLU A 132 -0.17 -30.63 -19.85
N PHE A 133 -0.19 -29.93 -18.70
CA PHE A 133 0.43 -28.61 -18.55
C PHE A 133 1.95 -28.64 -18.53
N TYR A 134 2.60 -29.81 -18.43
CA TYR A 134 4.05 -29.93 -18.67
C TYR A 134 4.44 -29.41 -20.06
N SER A 135 3.54 -29.50 -21.05
CA SER A 135 3.74 -28.96 -22.40
C SER A 135 4.03 -27.45 -22.43
N LEU A 136 3.63 -26.70 -21.39
CA LEU A 136 3.87 -25.26 -21.26
C LEU A 136 5.33 -24.94 -20.88
N GLY A 137 6.12 -25.93 -20.45
CA GLY A 137 7.57 -25.76 -20.22
C GLY A 137 7.91 -24.79 -19.09
N LEU A 138 7.10 -24.75 -18.04
CA LEU A 138 7.26 -23.85 -16.88
C LEU A 138 7.46 -24.61 -15.55
N GLY A 139 7.91 -25.87 -15.61
CA GLY A 139 8.13 -26.73 -14.45
C GLY A 139 6.91 -27.60 -14.11
N ASP A 140 6.84 -28.05 -12.86
CA ASP A 140 5.79 -28.97 -12.39
C ASP A 140 4.49 -28.20 -12.09
N PRO A 141 3.31 -28.67 -12.57
CA PRO A 141 2.03 -28.05 -12.28
C PRO A 141 1.60 -28.31 -10.83
N TYR A 142 1.48 -27.24 -10.06
CA TYR A 142 1.06 -27.29 -8.67
C TYR A 142 -0.46 -27.36 -8.56
N CYS A 143 -0.98 -28.54 -8.20
CA CYS A 143 -2.41 -28.81 -8.14
C CYS A 143 -3.06 -28.16 -6.92
N ILE A 144 -4.06 -27.30 -7.15
CA ILE A 144 -4.85 -26.69 -6.08
C ILE A 144 -6.36 -26.69 -6.41
N SER A 145 -7.17 -26.49 -5.37
CA SER A 145 -8.54 -26.03 -5.51
C SER A 145 -8.70 -24.72 -4.73
N ALA A 146 -8.72 -23.59 -5.43
CA ALA A 146 -8.93 -22.28 -4.79
C ALA A 146 -10.30 -22.17 -4.08
N LEU A 147 -11.30 -22.92 -4.57
CA LEU A 147 -12.66 -22.91 -4.04
C LEU A 147 -12.76 -23.67 -2.70
N SER A 148 -12.18 -24.87 -2.60
CA SER A 148 -12.16 -25.64 -1.35
C SER A 148 -11.03 -25.22 -0.41
N GLY A 149 -9.92 -24.72 -0.96
CA GLY A 149 -8.67 -24.44 -0.26
C GLY A 149 -7.64 -25.56 -0.34
N SER A 150 -7.95 -26.70 -0.95
CA SER A 150 -7.00 -27.83 -1.09
C SER A 150 -5.72 -27.40 -1.83
N GLY A 151 -4.56 -27.84 -1.34
CA GLY A 151 -3.23 -27.54 -1.89
C GLY A 151 -2.76 -26.08 -1.72
N THR A 152 -3.59 -25.18 -1.19
CA THR A 152 -3.23 -23.75 -1.08
C THR A 152 -2.23 -23.46 0.04
N GLY A 153 -2.17 -24.30 1.08
CA GLY A 153 -1.15 -24.21 2.13
C GLY A 153 0.24 -24.55 1.59
N ASP A 154 0.36 -25.67 0.90
CA ASP A 154 1.64 -26.10 0.31
C ASP A 154 2.09 -25.14 -0.82
N LEU A 155 1.13 -24.53 -1.56
CA LEU A 155 1.41 -23.44 -2.49
C LEU A 155 2.00 -22.22 -1.76
N LEU A 156 1.46 -21.85 -0.60
CA LEU A 156 1.98 -20.75 0.22
C LEU A 156 3.39 -21.05 0.75
N ASP A 157 3.67 -22.30 1.14
CA ASP A 157 5.02 -22.73 1.51
C ASP A 157 5.99 -22.56 0.33
N LEU A 158 5.58 -22.98 -0.87
CA LEU A 158 6.38 -22.84 -2.07
C LEU A 158 6.62 -21.36 -2.41
N ILE A 159 5.60 -20.50 -2.37
CA ILE A 159 5.72 -19.05 -2.58
C ILE A 159 6.76 -18.45 -1.64
N VAL A 160 6.62 -18.72 -0.34
CA VAL A 160 7.52 -18.18 0.69
C VAL A 160 8.96 -18.68 0.51
N SER A 161 9.14 -19.91 0.03
CA SER A 161 10.48 -20.48 -0.27
C SER A 161 11.18 -19.79 -1.45
N LYS A 162 10.41 -19.16 -2.36
CA LYS A 162 10.93 -18.46 -3.56
C LYS A 162 11.22 -16.99 -3.31
N PHE A 163 10.76 -16.43 -2.19
CA PHE A 163 11.18 -15.10 -1.78
C PHE A 163 12.70 -15.08 -1.63
N LYS A 164 13.32 -14.04 -2.19
CA LYS A 164 14.73 -13.79 -1.94
C LYS A 164 14.89 -13.74 -0.42
N LYS A 165 15.87 -14.48 0.12
CA LYS A 165 16.30 -14.26 1.50
C LYS A 165 16.55 -12.76 1.63
N ASP A 166 16.01 -12.14 2.67
CA ASP A 166 16.25 -10.72 2.93
C ASP A 166 17.74 -10.49 2.75
N SER A 167 18.11 -9.81 1.67
CA SER A 167 19.44 -9.23 1.61
C SER A 167 19.45 -8.28 2.79
N ASP A 168 20.40 -8.48 3.70
CA ASP A 168 20.72 -7.56 4.77
C ASP A 168 21.14 -6.20 4.17
N GLU A 169 20.22 -5.50 3.49
CA GLU A 169 20.29 -4.06 3.40
C GLU A 169 20.06 -3.60 4.83
N ILE A 170 21.17 -3.45 5.56
CA ILE A 170 21.21 -2.75 6.84
C ILE A 170 20.90 -1.29 6.52
N LEU A 171 19.63 -1.01 6.26
CA LEU A 171 19.10 0.34 6.31
C LEU A 171 19.12 0.73 7.78
N ASP A 172 19.63 1.93 8.05
CA ASP A 172 19.56 2.50 9.38
C ASP A 172 18.08 2.69 9.74
N GLU A 173 17.58 1.88 10.68
CA GLU A 173 16.16 1.89 11.11
C GLU A 173 15.76 3.24 11.72
N GLU A 174 16.72 4.07 12.14
CA GLU A 174 16.46 5.39 12.70
C GLU A 174 16.21 6.46 11.62
N ILE A 175 16.54 6.18 10.36
CA ILE A 175 16.36 7.12 9.25
C ILE A 175 14.95 6.98 8.64
N PRO A 176 14.13 8.04 8.63
CA PRO A 176 12.80 8.02 8.04
C PRO A 176 12.78 7.62 6.56
N ARG A 177 11.76 6.89 6.13
CA ARG A 177 11.52 6.59 4.70
C ARG A 177 10.30 7.36 4.19
N PHE A 178 10.49 8.20 3.18
CA PHE A 178 9.42 9.01 2.57
C PHE A 178 9.13 8.56 1.14
N ALA A 179 7.85 8.42 0.82
CA ALA A 179 7.38 8.15 -0.54
C ALA A 179 6.57 9.33 -1.09
N VAL A 180 6.85 9.75 -2.32
CA VAL A 180 6.02 10.75 -3.03
C VAL A 180 5.07 10.02 -3.96
N VAL A 181 3.78 10.09 -3.65
CA VAL A 181 2.72 9.36 -4.36
C VAL A 181 1.63 10.31 -4.85
N GLY A 182 0.78 9.83 -5.74
CA GLY A 182 -0.28 10.62 -6.36
C GLY A 182 -0.54 10.20 -7.79
N ARG A 183 -1.62 10.70 -8.37
CA ARG A 183 -2.02 10.44 -9.76
C ARG A 183 -0.94 10.86 -10.78
N PRO A 184 -0.88 10.25 -11.97
CA PRO A 184 -0.07 10.73 -13.08
C PRO A 184 -0.17 12.25 -13.27
N ASN A 185 0.96 12.89 -13.60
CA ASN A 185 1.05 14.33 -13.84
C ASN A 185 0.73 15.28 -12.66
N ALA A 186 0.51 14.76 -11.44
CA ALA A 186 0.39 15.56 -10.21
C ALA A 186 1.69 16.29 -9.80
N GLY A 187 2.81 16.04 -10.49
CA GLY A 187 4.11 16.69 -10.26
C GLY A 187 5.06 15.95 -9.31
N LYS A 188 4.87 14.64 -9.12
CA LYS A 188 5.76 13.77 -8.31
C LYS A 188 7.23 13.85 -8.72
N SER A 189 7.54 13.72 -10.02
CA SER A 189 8.93 13.80 -10.50
C SER A 189 9.49 15.21 -10.34
N SER A 190 8.67 16.23 -10.53
CA SER A 190 9.09 17.62 -10.36
C SER A 190 9.47 17.92 -8.91
N ILE A 191 8.69 17.45 -7.93
CA ILE A 191 9.01 17.69 -6.51
C ILE A 191 10.23 16.89 -6.07
N ILE A 192 10.38 15.64 -6.52
CA ILE A 192 11.57 14.84 -6.24
C ILE A 192 12.83 15.48 -6.85
N ASN A 193 12.74 15.97 -8.09
CA ASN A 193 13.84 16.70 -8.71
C ASN A 193 14.09 18.05 -8.02
N ALA A 194 13.07 18.71 -7.49
CA ALA A 194 13.25 19.93 -6.71
C ALA A 194 13.99 19.67 -5.39
N PHE A 195 13.75 18.52 -4.75
CA PHE A 195 14.52 18.07 -3.59
C PHE A 195 15.97 17.74 -3.98
N ILE A 196 16.17 16.95 -5.04
CA ILE A 196 17.50 16.45 -5.46
C ILE A 196 18.36 17.52 -6.15
N GLY A 197 17.73 18.46 -6.86
CA GLY A 197 18.35 19.43 -7.78
C GLY A 197 18.98 20.66 -7.14
N GLU A 198 19.08 20.72 -5.81
CA GLU A 198 19.96 21.69 -5.15
C GLU A 198 21.40 21.13 -5.11
N GLU A 199 22.19 21.62 -6.06
CA GLU A 199 23.63 21.39 -6.31
C GLU A 199 24.21 20.05 -5.81
N ARG A 200 24.40 19.17 -6.79
CA ARG A 200 25.14 17.90 -6.78
C ARG A 200 26.10 17.71 -5.60
N ASN A 201 25.73 16.77 -4.75
CA ASN A 201 26.60 15.74 -4.17
C ASN A 201 25.65 14.65 -3.66
N ILE A 202 25.16 13.80 -4.58
CA ILE A 202 24.55 12.53 -4.22
C ILE A 202 25.73 11.59 -3.97
N VAL A 203 26.16 11.43 -2.72
CA VAL A 203 27.13 10.39 -2.35
C VAL A 203 26.68 9.91 -0.97
N THR A 204 26.26 8.66 -0.79
CA THR A 204 27.11 7.48 -0.89
C THR A 204 26.36 6.30 -1.50
N ASP A 205 26.93 5.69 -2.55
CA ASP A 205 26.78 4.25 -2.75
C ASP A 205 27.48 3.60 -1.56
N ILE A 206 26.72 3.20 -0.54
CA ILE A 206 27.27 2.40 0.56
C ILE A 206 27.73 1.08 -0.08
N ALA A 207 29.01 0.75 0.05
CA ALA A 207 29.57 -0.51 -0.46
C ALA A 207 28.75 -1.69 0.11
N GLY A 208 27.98 -2.36 -0.76
CA GLY A 208 27.02 -3.41 -0.38
C GLY A 208 25.62 -3.25 -0.98
N THR A 209 25.23 -2.05 -1.44
CA THR A 209 23.89 -1.79 -2.03
C THR A 209 23.83 -1.97 -3.55
N THR A 210 24.77 -2.69 -4.15
CA THR A 210 24.83 -2.87 -5.59
C THR A 210 23.85 -3.92 -6.11
N ARG A 211 22.63 -3.47 -6.45
CA ARG A 211 21.94 -3.68 -7.75
C ARG A 211 20.48 -3.26 -7.62
N ASP A 212 20.17 -2.06 -8.11
CA ASP A 212 18.84 -1.45 -8.22
C ASP A 212 18.34 -0.69 -6.97
N SER A 213 19.11 0.32 -6.50
CA SER A 213 18.80 1.13 -5.32
C SER A 213 17.39 1.75 -5.36
N ILE A 214 16.43 1.10 -4.69
CA ILE A 214 15.05 1.59 -4.51
C ILE A 214 15.09 2.88 -3.68
N TYR A 215 16.04 2.99 -2.76
CA TYR A 215 16.18 4.12 -1.85
C TYR A 215 17.24 5.11 -2.36
N THR A 216 16.93 6.41 -2.28
CA THR A 216 17.92 7.49 -2.37
C THR A 216 17.97 8.20 -1.02
N ARG A 217 19.13 8.19 -0.34
CA ARG A 217 19.31 8.98 0.88
C ARG A 217 19.41 10.46 0.54
N TYR A 218 18.76 11.29 1.36
CA TYR A 218 18.82 12.74 1.34
C TYR A 218 19.27 13.20 2.73
N ASP A 219 20.40 13.89 2.81
CA ASP A 219 21.07 14.28 4.06
C ASP A 219 21.42 15.78 4.12
N LYS A 220 20.58 16.63 3.52
CA LYS A 220 20.82 18.09 3.39
C LYS A 220 19.79 18.94 4.14
N PHE A 221 20.16 20.19 4.39
CA PHE A 221 19.29 21.22 5.01
C PHE A 221 18.66 20.79 6.36
N GLY A 222 19.37 19.95 7.13
CA GLY A 222 18.89 19.45 8.42
C GLY A 222 17.85 18.31 8.32
N PHE A 223 17.68 17.74 7.12
CA PHE A 223 16.87 16.55 6.89
C PHE A 223 17.78 15.37 6.54
N ASP A 224 17.53 14.23 7.18
CA ASP A 224 18.14 12.94 6.87
C ASP A 224 17.01 11.93 6.69
N PHE A 225 16.81 11.42 5.48
CA PHE A 225 15.76 10.47 5.15
C PHE A 225 16.06 9.69 3.87
N TYR A 226 15.39 8.56 3.67
CA TYR A 226 15.37 7.82 2.42
C TYR A 226 14.14 8.17 1.58
N LEU A 227 14.36 8.55 0.31
CA LEU A 227 13.30 8.60 -0.70
C LEU A 227 13.09 7.21 -1.29
N VAL A 228 11.88 6.67 -1.14
CA VAL A 228 11.48 5.38 -1.69
C VAL A 228 11.14 5.50 -3.19
N ASP A 229 11.59 4.52 -3.97
CA ASP A 229 11.31 4.32 -5.40
C ASP A 229 11.72 5.47 -6.33
N THR A 230 12.99 5.87 -6.20
CA THR A 230 13.59 6.89 -7.08
C THR A 230 14.14 6.34 -8.40
N ALA A 231 14.23 5.01 -8.54
CA ALA A 231 14.74 4.33 -9.74
C ALA A 231 13.93 4.67 -11.00
N GLY A 232 12.61 4.84 -10.85
CA GLY A 232 11.70 5.26 -11.92
C GLY A 232 11.92 6.71 -12.41
N ILE A 233 12.56 7.56 -11.60
CA ILE A 233 12.89 8.95 -11.96
C ILE A 233 14.29 9.04 -12.58
N ARG A 234 15.25 8.24 -12.10
CA ARG A 234 16.61 8.19 -12.65
C ARG A 234 16.68 7.67 -14.10
N LYS A 235 15.76 6.77 -14.50
CA LYS A 235 15.71 6.20 -15.87
C LYS A 235 14.98 7.06 -16.93
N LYS A 236 14.48 8.26 -16.58
CA LYS A 236 13.63 9.10 -17.45
C LYS A 236 14.28 9.75 -18.69
N ASN A 237 15.42 9.28 -19.16
CA ASN A 237 16.06 9.85 -20.35
C ASN A 237 15.72 9.17 -21.68
N LYS A 238 14.93 8.07 -21.76
CA LYS A 238 14.83 7.38 -23.07
C LYS A 238 13.62 6.52 -23.46
N VAL A 239 12.49 6.48 -22.75
CA VAL A 239 11.37 5.61 -23.21
C VAL A 239 10.00 6.26 -23.04
N SER A 240 9.24 6.33 -24.13
CA SER A 240 7.80 6.59 -24.14
C SER A 240 7.07 5.27 -23.84
N GLU A 241 6.74 5.02 -22.58
CA GLU A 241 5.90 3.89 -22.19
C GLU A 241 4.59 4.41 -21.62
N ASP A 242 3.49 3.71 -21.91
CA ASP A 242 2.14 3.97 -21.43
C ASP A 242 2.14 4.18 -19.90
N LEU A 243 2.04 5.46 -19.52
CA LEU A 243 2.63 6.04 -18.32
C LEU A 243 1.82 5.82 -17.04
N GLU A 244 0.55 5.42 -17.17
CA GLU A 244 -0.40 5.44 -16.05
C GLU A 244 -0.33 4.17 -15.20
N TYR A 245 -0.16 2.99 -15.81
CA TYR A 245 -0.17 1.72 -15.09
C TYR A 245 1.08 1.54 -14.22
N TYR A 246 2.27 1.70 -14.80
CA TYR A 246 3.55 1.61 -14.06
C TYR A 246 3.60 2.61 -12.90
N SER A 247 2.87 3.73 -13.00
CA SER A 247 2.77 4.70 -11.91
C SER A 247 2.01 4.16 -10.70
N VAL A 248 1.04 3.25 -10.87
CA VAL A 248 0.18 2.75 -9.79
C VAL A 248 0.88 1.69 -8.95
N VAL A 249 1.45 0.65 -9.57
CA VAL A 249 2.10 -0.44 -8.80
C VAL A 249 3.36 0.05 -8.09
N ARG A 250 4.14 0.91 -8.75
CA ARG A 250 5.24 1.63 -8.12
C ARG A 250 4.78 2.45 -6.93
N SER A 251 3.65 3.15 -7.04
CA SER A 251 3.07 3.87 -5.91
C SER A 251 2.72 2.93 -4.76
N ILE A 252 2.18 1.73 -5.02
CA ILE A 252 1.87 0.73 -3.99
C ILE A 252 3.14 0.28 -3.26
N ARG A 253 4.17 -0.11 -4.00
CA ARG A 253 5.46 -0.51 -3.43
C ARG A 253 6.12 0.62 -2.64
N SER A 254 6.02 1.85 -3.15
CA SER A 254 6.50 3.04 -2.46
C SER A 254 5.77 3.25 -1.13
N ILE A 255 4.44 3.07 -1.11
CA ILE A 255 3.62 3.18 0.10
C ILE A 255 4.04 2.10 1.11
N GLU A 256 4.11 0.84 0.68
CA GLU A 256 4.43 -0.30 1.55
C GLU A 256 5.80 -0.15 2.23
N ASN A 257 6.80 0.33 1.50
CA ASN A 257 8.18 0.47 2.00
C ASN A 257 8.49 1.86 2.60
N SER A 258 7.51 2.75 2.74
CA SER A 258 7.68 4.06 3.39
C SER A 258 7.14 4.09 4.80
N ASP A 259 7.56 5.10 5.56
CA ASP A 259 7.03 5.46 6.87
C ASP A 259 5.99 6.59 6.76
N VAL A 260 6.26 7.55 5.86
CA VAL A 260 5.37 8.68 5.55
C VAL A 260 5.18 8.82 4.04
N CYS A 261 3.94 8.94 3.62
CA CYS A 261 3.53 9.19 2.25
C CYS A 261 3.22 10.68 2.05
N ILE A 262 3.88 11.30 1.08
CA ILE A 262 3.60 12.65 0.57
C ILE A 262 2.66 12.49 -0.63
N LEU A 263 1.36 12.69 -0.39
CA LEU A 263 0.32 12.57 -1.41
C LEU A 263 0.18 13.88 -2.19
N MET A 264 0.59 13.86 -3.45
CA MET A 264 0.51 14.99 -4.38
C MET A 264 -0.87 15.06 -5.03
N LEU A 265 -1.55 16.17 -4.84
CA LEU A 265 -2.80 16.54 -5.51
C LEU A 265 -2.54 17.67 -6.51
N ASP A 266 -3.22 17.65 -7.65
CA ASP A 266 -3.13 18.70 -8.66
C ASP A 266 -4.19 19.80 -8.40
N ALA A 267 -3.75 21.01 -8.07
CA ALA A 267 -4.64 22.14 -7.80
C ALA A 267 -5.55 22.50 -8.98
N THR A 268 -5.16 22.19 -10.23
CA THR A 268 -5.96 22.57 -11.41
C THR A 268 -7.04 21.55 -11.74
N ARG A 269 -6.95 20.33 -11.21
CA ARG A 269 -7.86 19.22 -11.55
C ARG A 269 -8.75 18.78 -10.37
N GLY A 270 -8.52 19.32 -9.18
CA GLY A 270 -9.22 18.88 -7.97
C GLY A 270 -8.93 17.41 -7.61
N ILE A 271 -9.79 16.85 -6.75
CA ILE A 271 -9.65 15.49 -6.21
C ILE A 271 -10.44 14.51 -7.08
N GLU A 272 -9.76 13.54 -7.67
CA GLU A 272 -10.36 12.50 -8.52
C GLU A 272 -10.34 11.12 -7.83
N GLY A 273 -11.03 10.13 -8.42
CA GLY A 273 -11.14 8.78 -7.85
C GLY A 273 -9.79 8.08 -7.62
N GLN A 274 -8.80 8.32 -8.48
CA GLN A 274 -7.45 7.76 -8.30
C GLN A 274 -6.75 8.31 -7.05
N ASP A 275 -6.98 9.57 -6.69
CA ASP A 275 -6.40 10.16 -5.48
C ASP A 275 -6.99 9.49 -4.23
N LEU A 276 -8.30 9.19 -4.26
CA LEU A 276 -8.99 8.44 -3.22
C LEU A 276 -8.49 6.99 -3.11
N ASN A 277 -8.21 6.34 -4.24
CA ASN A 277 -7.64 5.00 -4.26
C ASN A 277 -6.25 4.97 -3.62
N ILE A 278 -5.38 5.93 -3.96
CA ILE A 278 -4.04 6.05 -3.37
C ILE A 278 -4.15 6.38 -1.88
N PHE A 279 -5.03 7.31 -1.49
CA PHE A 279 -5.29 7.61 -0.08
C PHE A 279 -5.76 6.36 0.69
N SER A 280 -6.68 5.59 0.12
CA SER A 280 -7.15 4.33 0.73
C SER A 280 -6.00 3.34 0.94
N LEU A 281 -5.08 3.23 -0.03
CA LEU A 281 -3.89 2.38 0.10
C LEU A 281 -2.95 2.85 1.22
N ILE A 282 -2.74 4.17 1.37
CA ILE A 282 -1.95 4.75 2.47
C ILE A 282 -2.57 4.38 3.82
N GLN A 283 -3.89 4.53 3.96
CA GLN A 283 -4.63 4.22 5.20
C GLN A 283 -4.57 2.72 5.54
N ARG A 284 -4.82 1.85 4.54
CA ARG A 284 -4.74 0.39 4.71
C ARG A 284 -3.34 -0.08 5.13
N ASN A 285 -2.31 0.61 4.68
CA ASN A 285 -0.92 0.34 5.04
C ASN A 285 -0.46 1.05 6.32
N GLN A 286 -1.35 1.75 7.02
CA GLN A 286 -1.08 2.48 8.26
C GLN A 286 0.14 3.42 8.15
N LYS A 287 0.25 4.14 7.03
CA LYS A 287 1.37 5.06 6.78
C LYS A 287 1.03 6.47 7.23
N GLY A 288 2.05 7.24 7.64
CA GLY A 288 1.90 8.67 7.85
C GLY A 288 1.50 9.36 6.55
N LEU A 289 0.77 10.47 6.63
CA LEU A 289 0.25 11.20 5.49
C LEU A 289 0.57 12.69 5.60
N VAL A 290 1.15 13.22 4.52
CA VAL A 290 1.21 14.66 4.22
C VAL A 290 0.53 14.87 2.89
N VAL A 291 -0.44 15.77 2.81
CA VAL A 291 -1.09 16.12 1.54
C VAL A 291 -0.46 17.39 0.97
N VAL A 292 -0.05 17.35 -0.28
CA VAL A 292 0.54 18.48 -0.99
C VAL A 292 -0.35 18.87 -2.15
N VAL A 293 -0.93 20.05 -2.08
CA VAL A 293 -1.68 20.65 -3.19
C VAL A 293 -0.67 21.37 -4.09
N ASN A 294 -0.26 20.69 -5.15
CA ASN A 294 0.78 21.13 -6.07
C ASN A 294 0.21 21.94 -7.24
N LYS A 295 1.09 22.60 -7.99
CA LYS A 295 0.75 23.56 -9.06
C LYS A 295 -0.05 24.76 -8.56
N TRP A 296 0.15 25.13 -7.29
CA TRP A 296 -0.52 26.28 -6.68
C TRP A 296 -0.10 27.61 -7.33
N ASP A 297 1.01 27.63 -8.07
CA ASP A 297 1.40 28.74 -8.93
C ASP A 297 0.36 29.06 -10.00
N LEU A 298 -0.34 28.05 -10.55
CA LEU A 298 -1.33 28.17 -11.63
C LEU A 298 -2.72 28.62 -11.16
N VAL A 299 -2.97 28.66 -9.84
CA VAL A 299 -4.26 29.12 -9.31
C VAL A 299 -4.27 30.64 -9.30
N GLU A 300 -5.19 31.26 -10.03
CA GLU A 300 -5.27 32.73 -10.15
C GLU A 300 -5.68 33.41 -8.82
N GLU A 301 -6.74 32.91 -8.18
CA GLU A 301 -7.23 33.45 -6.91
C GLU A 301 -6.65 32.70 -5.70
N LYS A 302 -5.67 33.31 -5.04
CA LYS A 302 -4.96 32.72 -3.87
C LYS A 302 -5.45 33.28 -2.53
N THR A 303 -6.72 33.68 -2.45
CA THR A 303 -7.29 34.24 -1.21
C THR A 303 -7.35 33.19 -0.11
N THR A 304 -7.29 33.63 1.16
CA THR A 304 -7.41 32.74 2.33
C THR A 304 -8.71 31.93 2.30
N LYS A 305 -9.78 32.49 1.73
CA LYS A 305 -11.07 31.82 1.56
C LYS A 305 -10.96 30.64 0.59
N VAL A 306 -10.30 30.82 -0.55
CA VAL A 306 -10.07 29.74 -1.52
C VAL A 306 -9.24 28.62 -0.90
N MET A 307 -8.17 28.96 -0.18
CA MET A 307 -7.35 27.95 0.52
C MET A 307 -8.16 27.12 1.52
N LYS A 308 -8.97 27.78 2.37
CA LYS A 308 -9.84 27.09 3.34
C LYS A 308 -10.86 26.18 2.66
N ASN A 309 -11.50 26.65 1.59
CA ASN A 309 -12.46 25.85 0.83
C ASN A 309 -11.79 24.59 0.24
N TYR A 310 -10.56 24.69 -0.26
CA TYR A 310 -9.78 23.55 -0.73
C TYR A 310 -9.46 22.56 0.39
N GLU A 311 -9.02 23.05 1.55
CA GLU A 311 -8.74 22.20 2.72
C GLU A 311 -10.00 21.45 3.18
N GLU A 312 -11.13 22.13 3.29
CA GLU A 312 -12.41 21.52 3.65
C GLU A 312 -12.85 20.47 2.63
N ALA A 313 -12.71 20.74 1.33
CA ALA A 313 -13.02 19.77 0.28
C ALA A 313 -12.15 18.51 0.38
N ILE A 314 -10.84 18.67 0.65
CA ILE A 314 -9.92 17.54 0.87
C ILE A 314 -10.33 16.74 2.10
N ARG A 315 -10.54 17.39 3.24
CA ARG A 315 -10.92 16.71 4.48
C ARG A 315 -12.26 15.98 4.34
N ASN A 316 -13.24 16.57 3.67
CA ASN A 316 -14.54 15.94 3.42
C ASN A 316 -14.42 14.68 2.56
N ARG A 317 -13.57 14.72 1.52
CA ARG A 317 -13.34 13.57 0.63
C ARG A 317 -12.51 12.46 1.30
N PHE A 318 -11.62 12.82 2.22
CA PHE A 318 -10.70 11.88 2.89
C PHE A 318 -11.24 11.38 4.24
N ALA A 319 -12.43 11.84 4.65
CA ALA A 319 -13.11 11.34 5.83
C ALA A 319 -13.20 9.78 5.82
N PRO A 320 -13.05 9.12 6.98
CA PRO A 320 -13.05 9.70 8.32
C PRO A 320 -11.68 10.20 8.81
N PHE A 321 -10.57 9.85 8.15
CA PHE A 321 -9.26 10.31 8.57
C PHE A 321 -9.03 11.71 8.00
N THR A 322 -9.10 12.73 8.87
CA THR A 322 -9.00 14.14 8.46
C THR A 322 -7.87 14.88 9.14
N ASP A 323 -7.15 14.25 10.08
CA ASP A 323 -6.06 14.86 10.84
C ASP A 323 -4.71 14.62 10.15
N PHE A 324 -4.42 15.45 9.15
CA PHE A 324 -3.15 15.47 8.44
C PHE A 324 -2.80 16.90 7.97
N PRO A 325 -1.49 17.20 7.79
CA PRO A 325 -1.04 18.47 7.22
C PRO A 325 -1.37 18.56 5.74
N ILE A 326 -1.85 19.75 5.31
CA ILE A 326 -2.12 20.11 3.92
C ILE A 326 -1.20 21.28 3.56
N ILE A 327 -0.31 21.09 2.58
CA ILE A 327 0.65 22.09 2.15
C ILE A 327 0.35 22.49 0.71
N PHE A 328 0.02 23.76 0.50
CA PHE A 328 -0.08 24.35 -0.83
C PHE A 328 1.31 24.75 -1.32
N ALA A 329 1.78 24.12 -2.40
CA ALA A 329 3.14 24.23 -2.90
C ALA A 329 3.20 24.29 -4.43
N SER A 330 4.37 24.65 -4.95
CA SER A 330 4.69 24.49 -6.37
C SER A 330 6.06 23.86 -6.52
N ALA A 331 6.09 22.65 -7.07
CA ALA A 331 7.33 21.98 -7.42
C ALA A 331 8.10 22.72 -8.53
N LEU A 332 7.39 23.41 -9.43
CA LEU A 332 8.00 24.12 -10.56
C LEU A 332 8.74 25.38 -10.10
N THR A 333 8.09 26.21 -9.27
CA THR A 333 8.67 27.45 -8.76
C THR A 333 9.43 27.25 -7.44
N LYS A 334 9.54 26.00 -6.97
CA LYS A 334 10.10 25.62 -5.67
C LYS A 334 9.42 26.30 -4.47
N GLN A 335 8.19 26.78 -4.64
CA GLN A 335 7.43 27.42 -3.56
C GLN A 335 7.08 26.40 -2.47
N ARG A 336 7.53 26.65 -1.24
CA ARG A 336 7.19 25.89 -0.01
C ARG A 336 7.58 24.40 -0.03
N ILE A 337 8.53 24.01 -0.88
CA ILE A 337 9.00 22.61 -0.93
C ILE A 337 9.67 22.17 0.39
N PHE A 338 10.39 23.05 1.08
CA PHE A 338 10.97 22.75 2.39
C PHE A 338 9.91 22.49 3.47
N LYS A 339 8.79 23.23 3.44
CA LYS A 339 7.67 23.00 4.36
C LYS A 339 7.06 21.61 4.21
N VAL A 340 7.13 21.02 3.01
CA VAL A 340 6.69 19.63 2.80
C VAL A 340 7.61 18.66 3.54
N LEU A 341 8.93 18.88 3.51
CA LEU A 341 9.90 18.05 4.22
C LEU A 341 9.79 18.21 5.74
N GLU A 342 9.60 19.45 6.22
CA GLU A 342 9.32 19.75 7.64
C GLU A 342 8.08 18.99 8.12
N ALA A 343 6.97 19.10 7.39
CA ALA A 343 5.73 18.39 7.73
C ALA A 343 5.91 16.87 7.71
N ALA A 344 6.64 16.32 6.73
CA ALA A 344 6.90 14.87 6.67
C ALA A 344 7.73 14.38 7.88
N LYS A 345 8.73 15.17 8.30
CA LYS A 345 9.53 14.91 9.49
C LYS A 345 8.68 14.97 10.77
N GLU A 346 7.82 15.99 10.91
CA GLU A 346 6.89 16.10 12.03
C GLU A 346 5.93 14.90 12.12
N VAL A 347 5.37 14.46 10.99
CA VAL A 347 4.50 13.28 10.92
C VAL A 347 5.27 12.00 11.28
N TYR A 348 6.54 11.88 10.88
CA TYR A 348 7.38 10.74 11.29
C TYR A 348 7.67 10.77 12.81
N HIS A 349 7.95 11.93 13.38
CA HIS A 349 8.12 12.07 14.83
C HIS A 349 6.83 11.74 15.59
N ALA A 350 5.67 12.20 15.12
CA ALA A 350 4.37 11.82 15.66
C ALA A 350 4.18 10.30 15.63
N ARG A 351 4.51 9.65 14.52
CA ARG A 351 4.41 8.19 14.36
C ARG A 351 5.32 7.41 15.32
N THR A 352 6.49 7.94 15.66
CA THR A 352 7.50 7.29 16.51
C THR A 352 7.42 7.73 17.98
N THR A 353 6.48 8.60 18.34
CA THR A 353 6.36 9.16 19.68
C THR A 353 6.07 8.06 20.70
N LYS A 354 6.91 7.98 21.73
CA LYS A 354 6.72 7.11 22.91
C LYS A 354 6.26 7.96 24.10
N ILE A 355 5.10 7.64 24.63
CA ILE A 355 4.48 8.33 25.76
C ILE A 355 4.59 7.42 26.99
N PRO A 356 5.25 7.87 28.07
CA PRO A 356 5.32 7.10 29.31
C PRO A 356 3.93 6.75 29.84
N THR A 357 3.78 5.50 30.29
CA THR A 357 2.51 5.00 30.85
C THR A 357 2.02 5.87 32.00
N ALA A 358 2.91 6.31 32.91
CA ALA A 358 2.53 7.19 34.03
C ALA A 358 1.83 8.46 33.52
N ARG A 359 2.46 9.15 32.56
CA ARG A 359 1.93 10.37 31.95
C ARG A 359 0.59 10.14 31.23
N LEU A 360 0.42 9.02 30.52
CA LEU A 360 -0.87 8.67 29.90
C LEU A 360 -1.99 8.58 30.95
N ASN A 361 -1.72 7.92 32.07
CA ASN A 361 -2.72 7.71 33.11
C ASN A 361 -3.02 9.01 33.88
N GLU A 362 -1.99 9.79 34.21
CA GLU A 362 -2.14 11.09 34.89
C GLU A 362 -2.97 12.08 34.07
N GLU A 363 -2.78 12.12 32.75
CA GLU A 363 -3.47 13.09 31.89
C GLU A 363 -4.85 12.63 31.40
N LEU A 364 -5.04 11.33 31.08
CA LEU A 364 -6.28 10.84 30.45
C LEU A 364 -7.29 10.29 31.45
N LEU A 365 -6.88 9.68 32.56
CA LEU A 365 -7.85 9.11 33.51
C LEU A 365 -8.78 10.18 34.10
N PRO A 366 -8.31 11.37 34.55
CA PRO A 366 -9.21 12.40 35.06
C PRO A 366 -10.21 12.88 34.00
N LEU A 367 -9.78 12.96 32.74
CA LEU A 367 -10.64 13.35 31.63
C LEU A 367 -11.71 12.30 31.32
N ILE A 368 -11.34 11.02 31.38
CA ILE A 368 -12.27 9.90 31.21
C ILE A 368 -13.25 9.83 32.38
N GLU A 369 -12.83 10.15 33.60
CA GLU A 369 -13.72 10.21 34.76
C GLU A 369 -14.73 11.36 34.64
N ALA A 370 -14.31 12.51 34.11
CA ALA A 370 -15.19 13.64 33.82
C ALA A 370 -16.16 13.37 32.66
N TYR A 371 -15.72 12.62 31.64
CA TYR A 371 -16.52 12.22 30.48
C TYR A 371 -16.49 10.70 30.28
N PRO A 372 -17.22 9.93 31.10
CA PRO A 372 -17.14 8.46 31.08
C PRO A 372 -17.80 7.86 29.84
N PRO A 373 -17.41 6.64 29.44
CA PRO A 373 -18.11 5.92 28.39
C PRO A 373 -19.60 5.78 28.75
N PRO A 374 -20.53 5.96 27.79
CA PRO A 374 -21.95 5.89 28.07
C PRO A 374 -22.33 4.51 28.63
N SER A 375 -23.14 4.50 29.69
CA SER A 375 -23.60 3.26 30.30
C SER A 375 -24.43 2.45 29.30
N ASN A 376 -24.30 1.14 29.37
CA ASN A 376 -25.04 0.23 28.49
C ASN A 376 -25.69 -0.87 29.34
N LYS A 377 -27.01 -1.06 29.17
CA LYS A 377 -27.82 -1.99 29.98
C LYS A 377 -27.66 -1.78 31.50
N GLY A 378 -27.59 -0.52 31.94
CA GLY A 378 -27.41 -0.16 33.35
C GLY A 378 -26.03 -0.48 33.95
N LYS A 379 -25.08 -0.96 33.13
CA LYS A 379 -23.71 -1.25 33.59
C LYS A 379 -22.79 -0.05 33.32
N TYR A 380 -22.07 0.36 34.36
CA TYR A 380 -21.06 1.41 34.27
C TYR A 380 -19.74 0.86 33.75
N ILE A 381 -19.18 1.54 32.76
CA ILE A 381 -17.89 1.20 32.16
C ILE A 381 -16.83 2.06 32.84
N LYS A 382 -15.84 1.43 33.46
CA LYS A 382 -14.70 2.09 34.08
C LYS A 382 -13.42 1.68 33.37
N ILE A 383 -12.72 2.66 32.80
CA ILE A 383 -11.35 2.52 32.31
C ILE A 383 -10.42 2.73 33.51
N LYS A 384 -9.55 1.76 33.76
CA LYS A 384 -8.71 1.72 34.97
C LYS A 384 -7.24 2.05 34.72
N TYR A 385 -6.79 1.80 33.49
CA TYR A 385 -5.38 1.84 33.15
C TYR A 385 -5.20 1.98 31.64
N ILE A 386 -4.20 2.75 31.23
CA ILE A 386 -3.89 3.03 29.84
C ILE A 386 -2.40 2.78 29.62
N THR A 387 -2.03 2.16 28.51
CA THR A 387 -0.63 1.99 28.13
C THR A 387 -0.47 2.10 26.62
N GLN A 388 0.73 2.49 26.18
CA GLN A 388 1.13 2.42 24.77
C GLN A 388 1.89 1.12 24.54
N LEU A 389 1.52 0.38 23.49
CA LEU A 389 2.24 -0.81 23.09
C LEU A 389 3.62 -0.43 22.52
N PRO A 390 4.71 -1.09 22.95
CA PRO A 390 6.01 -0.88 22.36
C PRO A 390 6.10 -1.52 20.98
N ASN A 391 7.01 -1.01 20.14
CA ASN A 391 7.43 -1.63 18.88
C ASN A 391 6.28 -1.88 17.88
N THR A 392 5.26 -1.04 17.87
CA THR A 392 4.18 -1.08 16.87
C THR A 392 4.47 -0.15 15.69
N GLN A 393 3.97 -0.49 14.50
CA GLN A 393 4.19 0.30 13.28
C GLN A 393 3.56 1.71 13.34
N VAL A 394 2.52 1.89 14.15
CA VAL A 394 1.89 3.19 14.46
C VAL A 394 1.62 3.27 15.95
N PRO A 395 1.49 4.46 16.56
CA PRO A 395 1.23 4.57 17.98
C PRO A 395 -0.08 3.83 18.33
N SER A 396 0.03 2.88 19.25
CA SER A 396 -1.04 1.93 19.56
C SER A 396 -1.29 1.94 21.05
N PHE A 397 -2.51 2.30 21.45
CA PHE A 397 -2.88 2.50 22.85
C PHE A 397 -3.89 1.44 23.28
N VAL A 398 -3.67 0.87 24.48
CA VAL A 398 -4.59 -0.08 25.10
C VAL A 398 -5.19 0.56 26.34
N PHE A 399 -6.52 0.66 26.34
CA PHE A 399 -7.32 1.09 27.47
C PHE A 399 -7.94 -0.14 28.13
N PHE A 400 -7.59 -0.36 29.39
CA PHE A 400 -8.11 -1.48 30.16
C PHE A 400 -9.40 -1.09 30.88
N ALA A 401 -10.50 -1.70 30.47
CA ALA A 401 -11.84 -1.46 31.00
C ALA A 401 -12.41 -2.70 31.69
N ASN A 402 -13.35 -2.51 32.62
CA ASN A 402 -14.11 -3.61 33.21
C ASN A 402 -15.05 -4.31 32.19
N LEU A 403 -15.56 -3.56 31.20
CA LEU A 403 -16.53 -4.02 30.21
C LEU A 403 -16.17 -3.49 28.81
N PRO A 404 -15.05 -3.95 28.22
CA PRO A 404 -14.56 -3.45 26.93
C PRO A 404 -15.58 -3.59 25.79
N GLN A 405 -16.36 -4.66 25.80
CA GLN A 405 -17.37 -4.97 24.78
C GLN A 405 -18.51 -3.94 24.69
N TYR A 406 -18.66 -3.07 25.69
CA TYR A 406 -19.69 -2.04 25.70
C TYR A 406 -19.16 -0.65 25.30
N VAL A 407 -17.86 -0.50 25.06
CA VAL A 407 -17.29 0.76 24.56
C VAL A 407 -17.53 0.87 23.06
N LYS A 408 -18.43 1.79 22.69
CA LYS A 408 -18.82 2.03 21.29
C LYS A 408 -17.80 2.91 20.56
N GLU A 409 -17.84 2.83 19.23
CA GLU A 409 -16.93 3.56 18.34
C GLU A 409 -16.90 5.08 18.54
N PRO A 410 -18.01 5.80 18.80
CA PRO A 410 -17.96 7.24 19.06
C PRO A 410 -17.08 7.60 20.26
N TYR A 411 -17.07 6.77 21.30
CA TYR A 411 -16.23 7.01 22.46
C TYR A 411 -14.75 6.69 22.17
N LYS A 412 -14.46 5.68 21.35
CA LYS A 412 -13.08 5.44 20.89
C LYS A 412 -12.55 6.62 20.09
N ARG A 413 -13.35 7.22 19.22
CA ARG A 413 -12.98 8.45 18.48
C ARG A 413 -12.76 9.63 19.40
N PHE A 414 -13.55 9.77 20.46
CA PHE A 414 -13.30 10.76 21.50
C PHE A 414 -11.91 10.56 22.13
N LEU A 415 -11.58 9.34 22.57
CA LEU A 415 -10.26 9.02 23.13
C LEU A 415 -9.13 9.29 22.13
N GLU A 416 -9.33 8.91 20.87
CA GLU A 416 -8.42 9.16 19.76
C GLU A 416 -8.13 10.67 19.62
N ASN A 417 -9.19 11.50 19.53
CA ASN A 417 -9.06 12.94 19.39
C ASN A 417 -8.33 13.59 20.57
N GLN A 418 -8.62 13.14 21.79
CA GLN A 418 -7.95 13.63 23.00
C GLN A 418 -6.46 13.30 23.02
N ILE A 419 -6.08 12.12 22.53
CA ILE A 419 -4.68 11.75 22.37
C ILE A 419 -4.01 12.61 21.28
N ARG A 420 -4.67 12.78 20.12
CA ARG A 420 -4.13 13.59 19.02
C ARG A 420 -3.83 15.02 19.47
N GLU A 421 -4.76 15.64 20.18
CA GLU A 421 -4.63 17.02 20.65
C GLU A 421 -3.48 17.20 21.64
N ARG A 422 -3.36 16.31 22.63
CA ARG A 422 -2.35 16.42 23.71
C ARG A 422 -0.93 16.15 23.25
N TRP A 423 -0.75 15.15 22.38
CA TRP A 423 0.58 14.70 21.95
C TRP A 423 0.92 15.04 20.50
N LYS A 424 0.09 15.87 19.85
CA LYS A 424 0.29 16.35 18.47
C LYS A 424 0.53 15.21 17.47
N LEU A 425 -0.27 14.14 17.56
CA LEU A 425 -0.13 12.96 16.71
C LEU A 425 -0.75 13.14 15.30
N SER A 426 -0.60 14.32 14.71
CA SER A 426 -1.20 14.65 13.41
C SER A 426 -0.49 13.93 12.26
N GLY A 427 -1.26 13.57 11.23
CA GLY A 427 -0.77 12.89 10.03
C GLY A 427 -0.44 11.41 10.22
N THR A 428 -0.48 10.87 11.45
CA THR A 428 -0.31 9.43 11.69
C THR A 428 -1.65 8.76 12.04
N PRO A 429 -1.93 7.56 11.51
CA PRO A 429 -2.93 6.66 12.09
C PRO A 429 -2.57 6.33 13.54
N ILE A 430 -3.57 6.05 14.36
CA ILE A 430 -3.41 5.58 15.74
C ILE A 430 -4.37 4.44 16.00
N ASN A 431 -3.90 3.42 16.71
CA ASN A 431 -4.75 2.30 17.08
C ASN A 431 -5.24 2.49 18.51
N ILE A 432 -6.55 2.39 18.72
CA ILE A 432 -7.19 2.40 20.04
C ILE A 432 -7.79 1.02 20.31
N PHE A 433 -7.21 0.30 21.25
CA PHE A 433 -7.71 -0.99 21.72
C PHE A 433 -8.36 -0.83 23.08
N ILE A 434 -9.55 -1.40 23.25
CA ILE A 434 -10.19 -1.52 24.56
C ILE A 434 -10.14 -2.99 24.96
N ARG A 435 -9.50 -3.31 26.09
CA ARG A 435 -9.34 -4.70 26.56
C ARG A 435 -9.83 -4.86 27.98
N GLN A 436 -10.20 -6.09 28.32
CA GLN A 436 -10.42 -6.46 29.71
C GLN A 436 -9.04 -6.67 30.35
N LYS A 437 -8.89 -6.19 31.59
CA LYS A 437 -7.68 -6.47 32.37
C LYS A 437 -7.66 -7.92 32.82
#